data_AF-A0A7S3YT75-F1
#
_entry.id   AF-A0A7S3YT75-F1
#
_cell.length_a   1.000
_cell.length_b   1.000
_cell.length_c   1.000
_cell.angle_alpha   90.00
_cell.angle_beta   90.00
_cell.angle_gamma   90.00
#
_symmetry.space_group_name_H-M   'P 1'
#
loop_
_entity.id
_entity.type
_entity.pdbx_description
1 polymer ?
#
loop_
_entity_poly.entity_id
_entity_poly.type
_entity_poly.pdbx_seq_one_letter_code
_entity_poly.pdbx_strand_id
1 'polypeptide(L)'
;AIVAAISLPFIFSFFIGCQQIPLAGSSVRYNPDNDNNNIVFSGQSLDAQCNMGCGCARHPYFPVCANGINYFSPCYAGCTHTLGDNSAGNCSCVSPNPSTLTGVERLGLTVEYG
;
A
#
# COMPACT_ATOMS: atom_id res chain seq x y z
N ALA A 1 -18.47 -25.37 -35.75
CA ALA A 1 -19.26 -24.15 -35.43
C ALA A 1 -19.64 -24.08 -33.95
N ILE A 2 -20.32 -25.10 -33.40
CA ILE A 2 -20.82 -25.10 -32.01
C ILE A 2 -19.70 -25.02 -30.96
N VAL A 3 -18.60 -25.77 -31.16
CA VAL A 3 -17.44 -25.76 -30.25
C VAL A 3 -16.78 -24.38 -30.17
N ALA A 4 -16.75 -23.63 -31.26
CA ALA A 4 -16.21 -22.28 -31.30
C ALA A 4 -17.13 -21.29 -30.55
N ALA A 5 -18.45 -21.42 -30.72
CA ALA A 5 -19.44 -20.56 -30.04
C ALA A 5 -19.41 -20.71 -28.52
N ILE A 6 -19.13 -21.93 -28.03
CA ILE A 6 -19.05 -22.21 -26.59
C ILE A 6 -17.70 -21.78 -26.02
N SER A 7 -16.58 -21.95 -26.73
CA SER A 7 -15.23 -21.66 -26.19
C SER A 7 -14.82 -20.17 -26.23
N LEU A 8 -15.26 -19.41 -27.24
CA LEU A 8 -15.00 -17.97 -27.36
C LEU A 8 -15.32 -17.15 -26.09
N PRO A 9 -16.50 -17.24 -25.47
CA PRO A 9 -16.83 -16.44 -24.29
C PRO A 9 -15.97 -16.77 -23.06
N PHE A 10 -15.58 -18.03 -22.86
CA PHE A 10 -14.67 -18.39 -21.75
C PHE A 10 -13.27 -17.84 -21.96
N ILE A 11 -12.80 -17.76 -23.21
CA ILE A 11 -11.53 -17.12 -23.56
C ILE A 11 -11.59 -15.62 -23.22
N PHE A 12 -12.72 -14.95 -23.49
CA PHE A 12 -12.92 -13.55 -23.13
C PHE A 12 -12.99 -13.30 -21.61
N SER A 13 -13.43 -14.29 -20.82
CA SER A 13 -13.42 -14.19 -19.35
C SER A 13 -12.01 -14.09 -18.75
N PHE A 14 -10.98 -14.61 -19.43
CA PHE A 14 -9.58 -14.42 -19.00
C PHE A 14 -9.10 -12.97 -19.14
N PHE A 15 -9.80 -12.13 -19.91
CA PHE A 15 -9.48 -10.71 -20.06
C PHE A 15 -10.21 -9.81 -19.06
N ILE A 16 -11.03 -10.36 -18.16
CA ILE A 16 -11.59 -9.59 -17.04
C ILE A 16 -10.47 -9.39 -16.02
N GLY A 17 -9.78 -8.25 -16.10
CA GLY A 17 -8.77 -7.86 -15.13
C GLY A 17 -9.40 -7.51 -13.77
N CYS A 18 -8.69 -7.77 -12.67
CA CYS A 18 -9.04 -7.25 -11.36
C CYS A 18 -8.55 -5.80 -11.20
N GLN A 19 -9.27 -4.98 -10.43
CA GLN A 19 -8.77 -3.67 -10.03
C GLN A 19 -7.57 -3.88 -9.08
N GLN A 20 -6.39 -3.43 -9.49
CA GLN A 20 -5.18 -3.50 -8.68
C GLN A 20 -5.27 -2.50 -7.52
N ILE A 21 -5.21 -3.00 -6.30
CA ILE A 21 -5.16 -2.17 -5.10
C ILE A 21 -3.72 -1.64 -4.96
N PRO A 22 -3.50 -0.32 -4.87
CA PRO A 22 -2.17 0.24 -4.78
C PRO A 22 -1.48 -0.17 -3.47
N LEU A 23 -0.37 -0.89 -3.57
CA LEU A 23 0.46 -1.34 -2.46
C LEU A 23 1.85 -0.69 -2.56
N ALA A 24 2.25 0.03 -1.52
CA ALA A 24 3.55 0.70 -1.43
C ALA A 24 4.72 -0.29 -1.53
N GLY A 25 5.71 0.04 -2.37
CA GLY A 25 6.88 -0.79 -2.66
C GLY A 25 6.63 -1.97 -3.61
N SER A 26 5.37 -2.22 -3.99
CA SER A 26 4.99 -3.29 -4.91
C SER A 26 4.39 -2.75 -6.21
N SER A 27 3.20 -2.14 -6.13
CA SER A 27 2.51 -1.59 -7.31
C SER A 27 2.63 -0.06 -7.40
N VAL A 28 2.97 0.62 -6.31
CA VAL A 28 3.27 2.05 -6.26
C VAL A 28 4.55 2.32 -5.46
N ARG A 29 5.25 3.41 -5.76
CA ARG A 29 6.44 3.82 -4.99
C ARG A 29 6.03 4.43 -3.66
N TYR A 30 6.91 4.32 -2.67
CA TYR A 30 6.83 5.14 -1.46
C TYR A 30 7.06 6.61 -1.85
N ASN A 31 6.07 7.46 -1.56
CA ASN A 31 6.08 8.91 -1.81
C ASN A 31 6.35 9.34 -3.27
N PRO A 32 5.32 9.44 -4.13
CA PRO A 32 5.48 9.79 -5.55
C PRO A 32 5.92 11.24 -5.81
N ASP A 33 5.82 12.14 -4.83
CA ASP A 33 5.95 13.59 -5.04
C ASP A 33 7.39 14.15 -4.96
N ASN A 34 8.39 13.36 -4.53
CA ASN A 34 9.74 13.88 -4.21
C ASN A 34 10.86 13.48 -5.19
N ASP A 35 10.60 12.65 -6.21
CA ASP A 35 11.68 12.14 -7.09
C ASP A 35 11.54 12.62 -8.54
N ASN A 36 12.29 13.68 -8.84
CA ASN A 36 12.50 14.23 -10.18
C ASN A 36 13.57 13.46 -10.97
N ASN A 37 14.03 12.29 -10.50
CA ASN A 37 15.21 11.67 -11.08
C ASN A 37 15.16 10.13 -11.10
N ASN A 38 15.23 9.62 -12.32
CA ASN A 38 15.57 8.25 -12.71
C ASN A 38 14.76 7.11 -12.07
N ILE A 39 13.80 6.62 -12.86
CA ILE A 39 13.02 5.38 -12.65
C ILE A 39 13.97 4.17 -12.69
N VAL A 40 14.74 3.95 -11.63
CA VAL A 40 15.38 2.66 -11.39
C VAL A 40 14.38 1.82 -10.61
N PHE A 41 13.56 1.06 -11.35
CA PHE A 41 12.69 0.02 -10.80
C PHE A 41 13.56 -1.14 -10.31
N SER A 42 14.15 -0.98 -9.12
CA SER A 42 14.92 -2.05 -8.45
C SER A 42 13.98 -2.94 -7.65
N GLY A 43 13.11 -3.67 -8.34
CA GLY A 43 12.37 -4.79 -7.77
C GLY A 43 11.28 -4.45 -6.74
N GLN A 44 10.43 -5.45 -6.52
CA GLN A 44 9.26 -5.46 -5.64
C GLN A 44 9.68 -5.43 -4.16
N SER A 45 10.27 -4.32 -3.71
CA SER A 45 10.74 -4.16 -2.34
C SER A 45 9.71 -3.39 -1.51
N LEU A 46 9.18 -4.06 -0.48
CA LEU A 46 8.38 -3.39 0.55
C LEU A 46 9.23 -2.43 1.41
N ASP A 47 10.55 -2.57 1.37
CA ASP A 47 11.51 -1.77 2.12
C ASP A 47 11.81 -0.44 1.38
N ALA A 48 11.76 0.67 2.10
CA ALA A 48 12.04 2.03 1.64
C ALA A 48 12.77 2.82 2.73
N GLN A 49 13.36 3.97 2.38
CA GLN A 49 14.14 4.76 3.35
C GLN A 49 13.36 5.15 4.60
N CYS A 50 12.05 5.40 4.48
CA CYS A 50 11.18 5.80 5.60
C CYS A 50 10.88 4.67 6.59
N ASN A 51 10.85 3.40 6.16
CA ASN A 51 10.65 2.22 7.02
C ASN A 51 11.96 1.45 7.28
N MET A 52 13.07 1.96 6.78
CA MET A 52 14.40 1.41 7.00
C MET A 52 14.77 1.53 8.48
N GLY A 53 15.24 0.43 9.06
CA GLY A 53 15.61 0.38 10.48
C GLY A 53 14.47 0.00 11.43
N CYS A 54 13.24 -0.17 10.95
CA CYS A 54 12.13 -0.69 11.75
C CYS A 54 12.20 -2.22 11.97
N GLY A 55 12.99 -2.94 11.16
CA GLY A 55 13.11 -4.41 11.26
C GLY A 55 11.83 -5.16 10.88
N CYS A 56 11.10 -4.67 9.87
CA CYS A 56 9.78 -5.17 9.53
C CYS A 56 9.77 -6.64 9.11
N ALA A 57 8.87 -7.42 9.72
CA ALA A 57 8.62 -8.79 9.29
C ALA A 57 7.82 -8.79 7.98
N ARG A 58 8.17 -9.69 7.05
CA ARG A 58 7.39 -9.92 5.81
C ARG A 58 6.13 -10.76 6.03
N HIS A 59 5.84 -11.15 7.27
CA HIS A 59 4.64 -11.90 7.66
C HIS A 59 4.41 -11.72 9.18
N PRO A 60 3.17 -11.65 9.69
CA PRO A 60 1.89 -11.69 8.97
C PRO A 60 1.57 -10.41 8.19
N TYR A 61 0.64 -10.49 7.23
CA TYR A 61 0.13 -9.34 6.50
C TYR A 61 -0.96 -8.64 7.34
N PHE A 62 -0.77 -7.35 7.63
CA PHE A 62 -1.70 -6.55 8.43
C PHE A 62 -1.89 -5.18 7.76
N PRO A 63 -2.68 -5.11 6.68
CA PRO A 63 -2.71 -3.93 5.85
C PRO A 63 -3.21 -2.70 6.59
N VAL A 64 -2.58 -1.57 6.28
CA VAL A 64 -3.04 -0.26 6.71
C VAL A 64 -3.16 0.65 5.49
N CYS A 65 -4.20 1.47 5.46
CA CYS A 65 -4.48 2.38 4.35
C CYS A 65 -4.26 3.83 4.76
N ALA A 66 -3.52 4.59 3.95
CA ALA A 66 -3.43 6.03 4.08
C ALA A 66 -3.35 6.69 2.69
N ASN A 67 -4.09 7.78 2.49
CA ASN A 67 -4.15 8.53 1.23
C ASN A 67 -4.46 7.64 0.00
N GLY A 68 -5.26 6.58 0.18
CA GLY A 68 -5.60 5.64 -0.89
C GLY A 68 -4.47 4.69 -1.30
N ILE A 69 -3.38 4.62 -0.54
CA ILE A 69 -2.28 3.66 -0.71
C ILE A 69 -2.30 2.70 0.48
N ASN A 70 -2.17 1.40 0.19
CA ASN A 70 -2.01 0.36 1.20
C ASN A 70 -0.54 0.09 1.51
N TYR A 71 -0.27 -0.23 2.76
CA TYR A 71 1.03 -0.67 3.25
C TYR A 71 0.90 -2.06 3.83
N PHE A 72 1.93 -2.89 3.66
CA PHE A 72 1.90 -4.30 4.04
C PHE A 72 1.66 -4.53 5.55
N SER A 73 2.17 -3.63 6.38
CA SER A 73 1.94 -3.59 7.81
C SER A 73 2.14 -2.15 8.34
N PRO A 74 1.72 -1.85 9.58
CA PRO A 74 2.06 -0.58 10.23
C PRO A 74 3.57 -0.29 10.24
N CYS A 75 4.40 -1.33 10.34
CA CYS A 75 5.85 -1.20 10.27
C CYS A 75 6.31 -0.71 8.90
N TYR A 76 5.75 -1.26 7.81
CA TYR A 76 6.07 -0.82 6.46
C TYR A 76 5.55 0.60 6.15
N ALA A 77 4.51 1.07 6.86
CA ALA A 77 4.11 2.48 6.86
C ALA A 77 5.04 3.38 7.70
N GLY A 78 6.03 2.81 8.39
CA GLY A 78 6.98 3.53 9.25
C GLY A 78 6.35 4.05 10.54
N CYS A 79 5.25 3.45 10.98
CA CYS A 79 4.56 3.84 12.21
C CYS A 79 5.33 3.41 13.45
N THR A 80 5.46 4.32 14.42
CA THR A 80 6.15 4.05 15.69
C THR A 80 5.20 3.89 16.87
N HIS A 81 3.94 4.33 16.74
CA HIS A 81 2.95 4.30 17.81
C HIS A 81 1.78 3.39 17.45
N THR A 82 1.31 2.60 18.42
CA THR A 82 0.00 1.93 18.38
C THR A 82 -0.98 2.74 19.22
N LEU A 83 -2.00 3.34 18.60
CA LEU A 83 -2.92 4.27 19.26
C LEU A 83 -4.11 3.57 19.97
N GLY A 84 -4.13 2.23 20.01
CA GLY A 84 -5.30 1.46 20.44
C GLY A 84 -6.32 1.32 19.31
N ASP A 85 -7.35 0.48 19.50
CA ASP A 85 -8.43 0.25 18.51
C ASP A 85 -7.93 -0.13 17.10
N ASN A 86 -6.87 -0.93 17.04
CA ASN A 86 -6.23 -1.35 15.79
C ASN A 86 -5.77 -0.18 14.92
N SER A 87 -5.34 0.91 15.56
CA SER A 87 -4.86 2.09 14.87
C SER A 87 -3.37 2.33 15.11
N ALA A 88 -2.65 2.75 14.06
CA ALA A 88 -1.22 3.02 14.10
C ALA A 88 -0.94 4.48 13.72
N GLY A 89 0.05 5.11 14.32
CA GLY A 89 0.36 6.52 14.08
C GLY A 89 1.84 6.85 14.20
N ASN A 90 2.14 8.12 13.95
CA ASN A 90 3.50 8.63 13.78
C ASN A 90 4.27 7.82 12.71
N CYS A 91 3.72 7.85 11.49
CA CYS A 91 4.12 7.04 10.36
C CYS A 91 4.96 7.85 9.37
N SER A 92 6.23 7.53 9.25
CA SER A 92 7.20 8.27 8.43
C SER A 92 7.01 8.10 6.92
N CYS A 93 6.36 7.02 6.49
CA CYS A 93 6.14 6.75 5.06
C CYS A 93 4.87 7.37 4.50
N VAL A 94 4.03 7.98 5.35
CA VAL A 94 2.75 8.58 4.95
C VAL A 94 2.94 10.08 4.78
N SER A 95 2.75 10.59 3.56
CA SER A 95 2.84 12.02 3.28
C SER A 95 1.75 12.80 4.04
N PRO A 96 2.08 13.91 4.73
CA PRO A 96 1.10 14.75 5.41
C PRO A 96 0.16 15.37 4.38
N ASN A 97 -1.14 15.11 4.52
CA ASN A 97 -2.13 15.63 3.59
C ASN A 97 -2.44 17.10 3.96
N PRO A 98 -2.32 18.09 3.04
CA PRO A 98 -2.56 19.51 3.35
C PRO A 98 -4.00 19.79 3.81
N SER A 99 -4.94 18.89 3.55
CA SER A 99 -6.33 18.96 4.01
C SER A 99 -6.54 18.58 5.49
N THR A 100 -5.48 18.15 6.19
CA THR A 100 -5.57 17.60 7.57
C THR A 100 -4.71 18.35 8.60
N LEU A 101 -4.24 19.56 8.29
CA LEU A 101 -3.43 20.41 9.19
C LEU A 101 -4.17 20.96 10.43
N THR A 102 -5.34 20.44 10.79
CA THR A 102 -6.09 20.81 12.00
C THR A 102 -6.16 19.70 13.05
N GLY A 103 -5.17 18.80 13.11
CA GLY A 103 -5.14 17.78 14.16
C GLY A 103 -3.95 16.84 14.09
N VAL A 104 -2.81 17.30 14.63
CA VAL A 104 -1.54 16.54 14.74
C VAL A 104 -1.63 15.36 15.75
N GLU A 105 -2.83 14.95 16.19
CA GLU A 105 -2.96 13.95 17.28
C GLU A 105 -3.73 12.68 16.96
N ARG A 106 -4.34 12.49 15.78
CA ARG A 106 -5.22 11.31 15.56
C ARG A 106 -5.17 10.68 14.18
N LEU A 107 -4.03 10.70 13.49
CA LEU A 107 -3.86 9.82 12.32
C LEU A 107 -3.59 8.40 12.82
N GLY A 108 -4.64 7.75 13.31
CA GLY A 108 -4.66 6.31 13.46
C GLY A 108 -4.97 5.71 12.10
N LEU A 109 -3.99 5.13 11.42
CA LEU A 109 -4.28 4.25 10.29
C LEU A 109 -5.05 3.05 10.83
N THR A 110 -6.28 2.85 10.37
CA THR A 110 -7.05 1.67 10.70
C THR A 110 -6.42 0.46 10.04
N VAL A 111 -6.08 -0.55 10.84
CA VAL A 111 -5.73 -1.88 10.34
C VAL A 111 -6.99 -2.50 9.74
N GLU A 112 -6.98 -2.78 8.43
CA GLU A 112 -8.03 -3.56 7.79
C GLU A 112 -7.76 -5.04 8.06
N TYR A 113 -8.61 -5.66 8.87
CA TYR A 113 -8.64 -7.12 8.99
C TYR A 113 -9.51 -7.64 7.85
N GLY A 114 -8.90 -8.35 6.90
CA GLY A 114 -9.61 -9.14 5.90
C GLY A 114 -10.29 -10.36 6.52
#